data_AF-A0A2Z6LMR0-F1
#
_entry.id   AF-A0A2Z6LMR0-F1
#
_cell.length_a   1.000
_cell.length_b   1.000
_cell.length_c   1.000
_cell.angle_alpha   90.00
_cell.angle_beta   90.00
_cell.angle_gamma   90.00
#
_symmetry.space_group_name_H-M   'P 1'
#
loop_
_entity.id
_entity.type
_entity.pdbx_description
1 polymer ?
#
loop_
_entity_poly.entity_id
_entity_poly.type
_entity_poly.pdbx_seq_one_letter_code
_entity_poly.pdbx_strand_id
1 'polypeptide(L)'
;MSFQDIKHGSNPPSRRTQSPSQAVAAGIFQINTAVATFRRLVDSVGTVKDTPEHRQKLHNTRQRILQLVKDTSAKLKSLSESNRDANAN
;
A
#
# COMPACT_ATOMS: atom_id res chain seq x y z
N MET A 1 17.74 9.01 46.80
CA MET A 1 17.70 8.11 45.62
C MET A 1 17.58 9.00 44.39
N SER A 2 18.64 9.04 43.59
CA SER A 2 18.93 10.11 42.62
C SER A 2 18.26 9.85 41.27
N PHE A 3 17.71 10.91 40.67
CA PHE A 3 16.97 10.88 39.40
C PHE A 3 17.90 10.94 38.15
N GLN A 4 19.10 10.35 38.22
CA GLN A 4 20.16 10.59 37.22
C GLN A 4 20.49 9.38 36.32
N ASP A 5 19.95 8.18 36.58
CA ASP A 5 20.44 6.94 35.94
C ASP A 5 19.66 6.46 34.71
N ILE A 6 18.58 7.13 34.29
CA ILE A 6 17.75 6.70 33.14
C ILE A 6 17.96 7.58 31.89
N LYS A 7 19.20 8.00 31.63
CA LYS A 7 19.56 8.69 30.38
C LYS A 7 20.58 7.92 29.55
N HIS A 8 20.29 6.66 29.19
CA HIS A 8 21.02 6.00 28.11
C HIS A 8 20.10 5.06 27.31
N GLY A 9 19.89 5.39 26.03
CA GLY A 9 19.65 4.36 25.02
C GLY A 9 18.31 4.37 24.27
N SER A 10 17.50 5.43 24.27
CA SER A 10 16.41 5.55 23.29
C SER A 10 16.91 6.19 22.00
N ASN A 11 17.64 5.41 21.21
CA ASN A 11 17.82 5.74 19.79
C ASN A 11 16.40 5.81 19.19
N PRO A 12 15.93 6.96 18.68
CA PRO A 12 14.63 6.99 18.01
C PRO A 12 14.66 5.95 16.88
N PRO A 13 13.57 5.20 16.64
CA PRO A 13 13.56 4.27 15.53
C PRO A 13 13.86 5.08 14.27
N SER A 14 15.07 4.91 13.74
CA SER A 14 15.49 5.52 12.49
C SER A 14 14.37 5.24 11.51
N ARG A 15 13.65 6.29 11.13
CA ARG A 15 12.50 6.23 10.22
C ARG A 15 13.08 5.75 8.91
N ARG A 16 13.14 4.41 8.73
CA ARG A 16 13.68 3.76 7.56
C ARG A 16 12.93 4.37 6.39
N THR A 17 13.59 5.25 5.66
CA THR A 17 13.08 5.81 4.42
C THR A 17 12.83 4.60 3.54
N GLN A 18 11.54 4.32 3.31
CA GLN A 18 11.13 3.16 2.53
C GLN A 18 11.82 3.29 1.18
N SER A 19 12.68 2.33 0.84
CA SER A 19 13.35 2.36 -0.45
C SER A 19 12.28 2.37 -1.53
N PRO A 20 12.51 3.05 -2.67
CA PRO A 20 11.48 3.18 -3.67
C PRO A 20 11.04 1.80 -4.20
N SER A 21 11.93 0.81 -4.24
CA SER A 21 11.60 -0.60 -4.50
C SER A 21 10.66 -1.21 -3.45
N GLN A 22 10.87 -0.93 -2.16
CA GLN A 22 9.97 -1.35 -1.08
C GLN A 22 8.60 -0.67 -1.18
N ALA A 23 8.53 0.57 -1.69
CA ALA A 23 7.26 1.27 -1.93
C ALA A 23 6.44 0.60 -3.05
N VAL A 24 7.09 0.14 -4.12
CA VAL A 24 6.43 -0.65 -5.17
C VAL A 24 5.98 -2.02 -4.67
N ALA A 25 6.83 -2.74 -3.93
CA ALA A 25 6.46 -4.01 -3.33
C ALA A 25 5.22 -3.89 -2.42
N ALA A 26 5.17 -2.85 -1.59
CA ALA A 26 4.00 -2.55 -0.77
C ALA A 26 2.75 -2.24 -1.61
N GLY A 27 2.91 -1.49 -2.71
CA GLY A 27 1.81 -1.21 -3.65
C GLY A 27 1.21 -2.49 -4.25
N ILE A 28 2.06 -3.40 -4.73
CA ILE A 28 1.63 -4.70 -5.29
C ILE A 28 0.89 -5.53 -4.23
N PHE A 29 1.41 -5.60 -3.01
CA PHE A 29 0.75 -6.32 -1.91
C PHE A 29 -0.63 -5.73 -1.58
N GLN A 30 -0.74 -4.39 -1.56
CA GLN A 30 -2.01 -3.71 -1.33
C GLN A 30 -3.02 -3.97 -2.45
N ILE A 31 -2.58 -3.99 -3.71
CA ILE A 31 -3.42 -4.35 -4.86
C ILE A 31 -3.97 -5.77 -4.69
N ASN A 32 -3.11 -6.75 -4.42
CA ASN A 32 -3.55 -8.15 -4.23
C ASN A 32 -4.56 -8.29 -3.09
N THR A 33 -4.31 -7.61 -1.97
CA THR A 33 -5.22 -7.61 -0.81
C THR A 33 -6.58 -6.97 -1.16
N ALA A 34 -6.55 -5.83 -1.87
CA ALA A 34 -7.76 -5.13 -2.28
C ALA A 34 -8.57 -5.96 -3.29
N VAL A 35 -7.91 -6.63 -4.25
CA VAL A 35 -8.55 -7.53 -5.22
C VAL A 35 -9.18 -8.74 -4.53
N ALA A 36 -8.49 -9.37 -3.56
CA ALA A 36 -9.06 -10.48 -2.79
C ALA A 36 -10.31 -10.04 -2.00
N THR A 37 -10.29 -8.83 -1.44
CA THR A 37 -11.45 -8.24 -0.76
C THR A 37 -12.59 -7.96 -1.74
N PHE A 38 -12.28 -7.38 -2.90
CA PHE A 38 -13.24 -7.10 -3.96
C PHE A 38 -13.94 -8.37 -4.44
N ARG A 39 -13.20 -9.47 -4.63
CA ARG A 39 -13.77 -10.77 -5.02
C ARG A 39 -14.82 -11.24 -4.01
N ARG A 40 -14.52 -11.20 -2.71
CA ARG A 40 -15.50 -11.57 -1.67
C ARG A 40 -16.75 -10.68 -1.69
N LEU A 41 -16.60 -9.40 -2.02
CA LEU A 41 -17.74 -8.49 -2.18
C LEU A 41 -18.56 -8.87 -3.41
N VAL A 42 -17.91 -9.18 -4.55
CA VAL A 42 -18.58 -9.64 -5.76
C VAL A 42 -19.33 -10.94 -5.53
N ASP A 43 -18.73 -11.91 -4.82
CA ASP A 43 -19.34 -13.20 -4.51
C ASP A 43 -20.64 -13.07 -3.67
N SER A 44 -20.81 -11.94 -2.98
CA SER A 44 -22.02 -11.66 -2.19
C SER A 44 -23.12 -10.92 -2.96
N VAL A 45 -22.84 -10.47 -4.20
CA VAL A 45 -23.83 -9.81 -5.06
C VAL A 45 -24.87 -10.83 -5.52
N GLY A 46 -26.15 -10.45 -5.52
CA GLY A 46 -27.25 -11.38 -5.83
C GLY A 46 -27.62 -12.34 -4.70
N THR A 47 -27.00 -12.21 -3.52
CA THR A 47 -27.40 -12.93 -2.29
C THR A 47 -28.23 -12.03 -1.38
N VAL A 48 -28.77 -12.58 -0.28
CA VAL A 48 -29.44 -11.78 0.77
C VAL A 48 -28.55 -10.70 1.41
N LYS A 49 -27.23 -10.75 1.19
CA LYS A 49 -26.25 -9.76 1.67
C LYS A 49 -26.05 -8.59 0.69
N ASP A 50 -26.69 -8.63 -0.48
CA ASP A 50 -26.58 -7.60 -1.50
C ASP A 50 -27.44 -6.38 -1.14
N THR A 51 -26.95 -5.57 -0.20
CA THR A 51 -27.59 -4.31 0.23
C THR A 51 -27.00 -3.10 -0.52
N PRO A 52 -27.67 -1.93 -0.51
CA PRO A 52 -27.11 -0.69 -1.08
C PRO A 52 -25.73 -0.33 -0.51
N GLU A 53 -25.52 -0.53 0.79
CA GLU A 53 -24.25 -0.29 1.46
C GLU A 53 -23.16 -1.26 0.97
N HIS A 54 -23.52 -2.52 0.73
CA HIS A 54 -22.64 -3.51 0.13
C HIS A 54 -22.21 -3.11 -1.28
N ARG A 55 -23.17 -2.67 -2.11
CA ARG A 55 -22.92 -2.15 -3.48
C ARG A 55 -22.01 -0.91 -3.46
N GLN A 56 -22.21 0.01 -2.51
CA GLN A 56 -21.34 1.18 -2.34
C GLN A 56 -19.92 0.76 -1.95
N LYS A 57 -19.78 -0.19 -1.02
CA LYS A 57 -18.47 -0.73 -0.62
C LYS A 57 -17.76 -1.42 -1.78
N LEU A 58 -18.49 -2.17 -2.61
CA LEU A 58 -17.98 -2.77 -3.84
C LEU A 58 -17.46 -1.69 -4.80
N HIS A 59 -18.23 -0.62 -5.03
CA HIS A 59 -17.81 0.49 -5.87
C HIS A 59 -16.54 1.17 -5.34
N ASN A 60 -16.52 1.53 -4.06
CA ASN A 60 -15.37 2.17 -3.42
C ASN A 60 -14.12 1.28 -3.49
N THR A 61 -14.28 -0.02 -3.29
CA THR A 61 -13.16 -0.98 -3.39
C THR A 61 -12.62 -1.07 -4.82
N ARG A 62 -13.49 -1.05 -5.83
CA ARG A 62 -13.07 -0.96 -7.25
C ARG A 62 -12.27 0.32 -7.50
N GLN A 63 -12.75 1.48 -7.06
CA GLN A 63 -12.02 2.75 -7.25
C GLN A 63 -10.66 2.73 -6.55
N ARG A 64 -10.58 2.19 -5.34
CA ARG A 64 -9.32 2.04 -4.61
C ARG A 64 -8.31 1.17 -5.36
N ILE A 65 -8.75 0.06 -5.96
CA ILE A 65 -7.87 -0.80 -6.77
C ILE A 65 -7.32 0.00 -7.96
N LEU A 66 -8.17 0.72 -8.69
CA LEU A 66 -7.74 1.54 -9.82
C LEU A 66 -6.69 2.59 -9.40
N GLN A 67 -6.90 3.25 -8.26
CA GLN A 67 -5.94 4.22 -7.76
C GLN A 67 -4.60 3.57 -7.37
N LEU A 68 -4.64 2.45 -6.65
CA LEU A 68 -3.43 1.72 -6.27
C LEU A 68 -2.63 1.25 -7.48
N VAL A 69 -3.30 0.77 -8.54
CA VAL A 69 -2.66 0.36 -9.79
C VAL A 69 -1.99 1.54 -10.48
N LYS A 70 -2.66 2.70 -10.56
CA LYS A 70 -2.10 3.93 -11.13
C LYS A 70 -0.86 4.38 -10.36
N ASP A 71 -0.97 4.48 -9.04
CA ASP A 71 0.12 4.96 -8.18
C ASP A 71 1.32 4.02 -8.20
N THR A 72 1.07 2.70 -8.16
CA THR A 72 2.14 1.69 -8.21
C THR A 72 2.84 1.68 -9.57
N SER A 73 2.08 1.81 -10.66
CA SER A 73 2.64 1.92 -12.02
C SER A 73 3.50 3.17 -12.18
N ALA A 74 3.05 4.32 -11.66
CA ALA A 74 3.82 5.56 -11.69
C ALA A 74 5.14 5.44 -10.91
N LYS A 75 5.09 4.84 -9.71
CA LYS A 75 6.29 4.57 -8.89
C LYS A 75 7.25 3.60 -9.59
N LEU A 76 6.74 2.55 -10.21
CA LEU A 76 7.54 1.59 -10.96
C LEU A 76 8.23 2.25 -12.17
N LYS A 77 7.53 3.13 -12.88
CA LYS A 77 8.10 3.87 -14.01
C LYS A 77 9.24 4.79 -13.56
N SER A 78 9.00 5.59 -12.52
CA SER A 78 10.03 6.48 -11.95
C SER A 78 11.26 5.71 -11.48
N LEU A 79 11.07 4.57 -10.82
CA LEU A 79 12.16 3.67 -10.44
C LEU A 79 12.97 3.15 -11.64
N SER A 80 12.26 2.74 -12.70
CA SER A 80 12.90 2.22 -13.89
C SER A 80 13.72 3.30 -14.61
N GLU A 81 13.23 4.53 -14.64
CA GLU A 81 13.93 5.69 -15.24
C GLU A 81 15.19 6.00 -14.43
N SER A 82 15.09 6.16 -13.10
CA SER A 82 16.26 6.40 -12.24
C SER A 82 17.33 5.30 -12.33
N ASN A 83 16.92 4.03 -12.45
CA ASN A 83 17.85 2.92 -12.63
C ASN A 83 18.53 2.95 -14.01
N ARG A 84 17.83 3.43 -15.04
CA ARG A 84 18.35 3.54 -16.41
C ARG A 84 19.38 4.66 -16.53
N ASP A 85 19.11 5.80 -15.89
CA ASP A 85 20.03 6.95 -15.85
C ASP A 85 21.31 6.62 -15.05
N ALA A 86 21.18 5.85 -13.96
CA ALA A 86 22.32 5.41 -13.15
C ALA A 86 23.28 4.43 -13.88
N ASN A 87 22.83 3.76 -14.95
CA ASN A 87 23.63 2.83 -15.75
C ASN A 87 24.16 3.46 -17.05
N ALA A 88 23.82 4.72 -17.34
CA ALA A 88 24.21 5.42 -18.55
C ALA A 88 25.43 6.34 -18.37
N ASN A 89 26.06 6.35 -17.19
CA ASN A 89 27.19 7.20 -16.80
C ASN A 89 28.28 6.38 -16.12
#